data_AF-A0AA49X9L1-F1
#
_entry.id   AF-A0AA49X9L1-F1
#
_cell.length_a   1.000
_cell.length_b   1.000
_cell.length_c   1.000
_cell.angle_alpha   90.00
_cell.angle_beta   90.00
_cell.angle_gamma   90.00
#
_symmetry.space_group_name_H-M   'P 1'
#
loop_
_entity.id
_entity.type
_entity.pdbx_description
1 polymer ?
#
loop_
_entity_poly.entity_id
_entity_poly.type
_entity_poly.pdbx_seq_one_letter_code
_entity_poly.pdbx_strand_id
1 'polypeptide(L)'
;DLGKLAYRGYPIEQLAVGCDFLEVCHLLLHGDLPTQPQKDHFSDLIHNHTMVHEQISRFYQGFRRDAHPMAVLTGVVAGLSGFYHDSLHIQNEEHRMACAVRLIAKMPTLVAMCYKYSIGQPFIYPKNDLSYTANFMRMMFGTPCEEYTVNPVLVRALDRIFILHADHEQNASTSTVRMAGSSGANPFAVVSAGIACLWGPAHGGANEACLKMLEEIGDES
;
A
#
# COMPACT_ATOMS: atom_id res chain seq x y z
N ASP A 1 -4.55 27.27 4.73
CA ASP A 1 -4.34 28.34 5.72
C ASP A 1 -4.12 27.85 7.16
N LEU A 2 -5.01 27.04 7.76
CA LEU A 2 -4.87 26.65 9.17
C LEU A 2 -3.96 25.43 9.45
N GLY A 3 -3.46 24.74 8.42
CA GLY A 3 -2.59 23.57 8.58
C GLY A 3 -3.22 22.37 9.31
N LYS A 4 -4.55 22.20 9.19
CA LYS A 4 -5.29 21.13 9.86
C LYS A 4 -5.55 19.97 8.92
N LEU A 5 -5.28 18.75 9.38
CA LEU A 5 -5.65 17.52 8.72
C LEU A 5 -6.37 16.61 9.72
N ALA A 6 -7.50 16.06 9.31
CA ALA A 6 -8.27 15.13 10.12
C ALA A 6 -8.87 14.03 9.25
N TYR A 7 -8.85 12.80 9.75
CA TYR A 7 -9.57 11.69 9.13
C TYR A 7 -10.85 11.45 9.91
N ARG A 8 -12.00 11.59 9.24
CA ARG A 8 -13.34 11.41 9.85
C ARG A 8 -13.55 12.25 11.13
N GLY A 9 -12.92 13.41 11.21
CA GLY A 9 -13.01 14.32 12.37
C GLY A 9 -11.94 14.11 13.45
N TYR A 10 -11.14 13.04 13.37
CA TYR A 10 -10.01 12.80 14.27
C TYR A 10 -8.76 13.53 13.77
N PRO A 11 -8.12 14.39 14.57
CA PRO A 11 -6.88 15.06 14.19
C PRO A 11 -5.76 14.06 13.88
N ILE A 12 -5.00 14.31 12.80
CA ILE A 12 -3.99 13.37 12.31
C ILE A 12 -2.90 13.06 13.36
N GLU A 13 -2.53 14.04 14.18
CA GLU A 13 -1.53 13.89 15.24
C GLU A 13 -1.96 12.91 16.34
N GLN A 14 -3.27 12.80 16.59
CA GLN A 14 -3.80 11.83 17.55
C GLN A 14 -3.76 10.43 16.96
N LEU A 15 -4.14 10.28 15.69
CA LEU A 15 -4.10 8.99 14.99
C LEU A 15 -2.66 8.46 14.86
N ALA A 16 -1.70 9.30 14.47
CA ALA A 16 -0.31 8.89 14.31
C ALA A 16 0.38 8.46 15.63
N VAL A 17 -0.13 8.91 16.77
CA VAL A 17 0.42 8.54 18.09
C VAL A 17 -0.36 7.39 18.73
N GLY A 18 -1.69 7.40 18.63
CA GLY A 18 -2.59 6.51 19.35
C GLY A 18 -3.11 5.29 18.58
N CYS A 19 -2.98 5.27 17.26
CA CYS A 19 -3.46 4.17 16.42
C CYS A 19 -2.32 3.45 15.70
N ASP A 20 -2.64 2.28 15.17
CA ASP A 20 -1.90 1.59 14.12
C ASP A 20 -2.55 1.82 12.73
N PHE A 21 -1.83 1.44 11.67
CA PHE A 21 -2.30 1.68 10.31
C PHE A 21 -3.61 0.96 9.98
N LEU A 22 -3.86 -0.25 10.49
CA LEU A 22 -5.09 -0.99 10.18
C LEU A 22 -6.31 -0.39 10.85
N GLU A 23 -6.17 0.17 12.06
CA GLU A 23 -7.22 0.98 12.70
C GLU A 23 -7.59 2.20 11.85
N VAL A 24 -6.60 2.87 11.27
CA VAL A 24 -6.83 4.02 10.38
C VAL A 24 -7.48 3.58 9.06
N CYS A 25 -7.09 2.44 8.49
CA CYS A 25 -7.80 1.87 7.35
C CYS A 25 -9.27 1.57 7.67
N HIS A 26 -9.54 0.95 8.83
CA HIS A 26 -10.91 0.68 9.28
C HIS A 26 -11.70 1.99 9.44
N LEU A 27 -11.11 3.01 10.09
CA LEU A 27 -11.70 4.34 10.24
C LEU A 27 -12.08 4.95 8.88
N LEU A 28 -11.18 4.92 7.91
CA LEU A 28 -11.41 5.51 6.60
C LEU A 28 -12.51 4.79 5.82
N LEU A 29 -12.56 3.46 5.91
CA LEU A 29 -13.55 2.62 5.22
C LEU A 29 -14.94 2.67 5.88
N HIS A 30 -15.01 2.58 7.21
CA HIS A 30 -16.26 2.39 7.96
C HIS A 30 -16.77 3.66 8.63
N GLY A 31 -15.96 4.71 8.73
CA GLY A 31 -16.36 6.02 9.26
C GLY A 31 -15.95 6.25 10.72
N ASP A 32 -15.79 5.19 11.51
CA ASP A 32 -15.46 5.24 12.94
C ASP A 32 -14.27 4.32 13.29
N LEU A 33 -13.59 4.66 14.40
CA LEU A 33 -12.53 3.80 14.94
C LEU A 33 -13.12 2.46 15.40
N PRO A 34 -12.42 1.34 15.15
CA PRO A 34 -12.93 0.03 15.52
C PRO A 34 -12.97 -0.15 17.04
N THR A 35 -14.00 -0.86 17.52
CA THR A 35 -13.93 -1.55 18.82
C THR A 35 -12.91 -2.69 18.76
N GLN A 36 -12.45 -3.20 19.91
CA GLN A 36 -11.48 -4.30 19.93
C GLN A 36 -11.91 -5.53 19.09
N PRO A 37 -13.17 -6.03 19.18
CA PRO A 37 -13.59 -7.14 18.33
C PRO A 37 -13.60 -6.83 16.83
N GLN A 38 -13.94 -5.58 16.45
CA GLN A 38 -13.90 -5.14 15.05
C GLN A 38 -12.46 -5.04 14.54
N LYS A 39 -11.55 -4.56 15.39
CA LYS A 39 -10.11 -4.50 15.10
C LYS A 39 -9.54 -5.89 14.84
N ASP A 40 -9.81 -6.83 15.75
CA ASP A 40 -9.31 -8.21 15.65
C ASP A 40 -9.85 -8.86 14.37
N HIS A 41 -11.15 -8.74 14.12
CA HIS A 41 -11.77 -9.27 12.91
C HIS A 41 -11.20 -8.66 11.62
N PHE A 42 -11.02 -7.34 11.57
CA PHE A 42 -10.48 -6.66 10.39
C PHE A 42 -9.01 -7.04 10.16
N SER A 43 -8.21 -7.12 11.21
CA SER A 43 -6.81 -7.57 11.16
C SER A 43 -6.71 -9.01 10.61
N ASP A 44 -7.51 -9.93 11.14
CA ASP A 44 -7.57 -11.31 10.67
C ASP A 44 -8.01 -11.41 9.21
N LEU A 45 -9.01 -10.61 8.82
CA LEU A 45 -9.49 -10.55 7.45
C LEU A 45 -8.37 -10.11 6.49
N ILE A 46 -7.60 -9.10 6.86
CA ILE A 46 -6.45 -8.61 6.09
C ILE A 46 -5.34 -9.66 6.03
N HIS A 47 -4.92 -10.22 7.17
CA HIS A 47 -3.85 -11.22 7.25
C HIS A 47 -4.13 -12.44 6.36
N ASN A 48 -5.38 -12.91 6.33
CA ASN A 48 -5.81 -14.04 5.51
C ASN A 48 -5.84 -13.76 4.00
N HIS A 49 -5.63 -12.50 3.57
CA HIS A 49 -5.62 -12.11 2.16
C HIS A 49 -4.27 -11.57 1.67
N THR A 50 -3.21 -11.62 2.50
CA THR A 50 -1.88 -11.06 2.16
C THR A 50 -1.17 -11.79 1.03
N MET A 51 -1.32 -13.11 0.94
CA MET A 51 -0.68 -13.93 -0.09
C MET A 51 -1.30 -13.67 -1.47
N VAL A 52 -0.46 -13.53 -2.49
CA VAL A 52 -0.88 -13.33 -3.88
C VAL A 52 -0.94 -14.66 -4.61
N HIS A 53 -1.72 -14.74 -5.70
CA HIS A 53 -1.75 -15.94 -6.53
C HIS A 53 -0.36 -16.21 -7.12
N GLU A 54 0.13 -17.46 -7.07
CA GLU A 54 1.51 -17.81 -7.47
C GLU A 54 1.89 -17.37 -8.88
N GLN A 55 0.95 -17.37 -9.82
CA GLN A 55 1.18 -16.92 -11.19
C GLN A 55 1.52 -15.42 -11.29
N ILE A 56 1.20 -14.61 -10.28
CA ILE A 56 1.65 -13.21 -10.19
C ILE A 56 3.18 -13.15 -10.12
N SER A 57 3.86 -14.09 -9.44
CA SER A 57 5.33 -14.12 -9.40
C SER A 57 5.96 -14.22 -10.80
N ARG A 58 5.32 -14.96 -11.72
CA ARG A 58 5.72 -15.06 -13.13
C ARG A 58 5.45 -13.77 -13.89
N PHE A 59 4.42 -13.02 -13.51
CA PHE A 59 4.11 -11.74 -14.15
C PHE A 59 5.23 -10.71 -13.96
N TYR A 60 5.89 -10.71 -12.79
CA TYR A 60 7.09 -9.87 -12.55
C TYR A 60 8.22 -10.16 -13.53
N GLN A 61 8.38 -11.41 -13.97
CA GLN A 61 9.45 -11.82 -14.91
C GLN A 61 9.27 -11.25 -16.32
N GLY A 62 8.09 -10.71 -16.65
CA GLY A 62 7.86 -10.00 -17.90
C GLY A 62 8.49 -8.61 -17.95
N PHE A 63 8.87 -8.04 -16.80
CA PHE A 63 9.55 -6.75 -16.74
C PHE A 63 11.06 -6.90 -16.81
N ARG A 64 11.74 -5.90 -17.38
CA ARG A 64 13.20 -5.81 -17.26
C ARG A 64 13.60 -5.62 -15.80
N ARG A 65 14.79 -6.08 -15.42
CA ARG A 65 15.32 -5.93 -14.05
C ARG A 65 15.62 -4.47 -13.66
N ASP A 66 15.95 -3.64 -14.64
CA ASP A 66 16.21 -2.20 -14.50
C ASP A 66 14.92 -1.35 -14.57
N ALA A 67 13.75 -1.97 -14.63
CA ALA A 67 12.49 -1.25 -14.64
C ALA A 67 12.27 -0.51 -13.30
N HIS A 68 11.79 0.72 -13.38
CA HIS A 68 11.46 1.50 -12.20
C HIS A 68 10.36 0.78 -11.38
N PRO A 69 10.51 0.61 -10.05
CA PRO A 69 9.54 -0.13 -9.23
C PRO A 69 8.09 0.36 -9.36
N MET A 70 7.88 1.67 -9.52
CA MET A 70 6.53 2.23 -9.74
C MET A 70 5.89 1.79 -11.07
N ALA A 71 6.68 1.59 -12.13
CA ALA A 71 6.17 1.07 -13.41
C ALA A 71 5.72 -0.39 -13.26
N VAL A 72 6.53 -1.20 -12.57
CA VAL A 72 6.21 -2.60 -12.27
C VAL A 72 4.94 -2.68 -11.41
N LEU A 73 4.88 -1.90 -10.32
CA LEU A 73 3.72 -1.86 -9.43
C LEU A 73 2.44 -1.47 -10.18
N THR A 74 2.50 -0.45 -11.03
CA THR A 74 1.37 0.00 -11.85
C THR A 74 0.84 -1.16 -12.70
N GLY A 75 1.72 -1.84 -13.44
CA GLY A 75 1.32 -2.97 -14.30
C GLY A 75 0.76 -4.16 -13.51
N VAL A 76 1.39 -4.51 -12.38
CA VAL A 76 0.97 -5.65 -11.55
C VAL A 76 -0.37 -5.40 -10.88
N VAL A 77 -0.61 -4.19 -10.35
CA VAL A 77 -1.89 -3.83 -9.73
C VAL A 77 -3.02 -3.85 -10.76
N ALA A 78 -2.82 -3.33 -11.98
CA ALA A 78 -3.81 -3.45 -13.05
C ALA A 78 -4.10 -4.93 -13.39
N GLY A 79 -3.04 -5.75 -13.45
CA GLY A 79 -3.12 -7.17 -13.74
C GLY A 79 -3.91 -7.99 -12.73
N LEU A 80 -4.06 -7.53 -11.48
CA LEU A 80 -4.86 -8.21 -10.44
C LEU A 80 -6.30 -8.48 -10.89
N SER A 81 -6.87 -7.62 -11.73
CA SER A 81 -8.21 -7.82 -12.30
C SER A 81 -8.35 -9.12 -13.11
N GLY A 82 -7.27 -9.62 -13.70
CA GLY A 82 -7.24 -10.91 -14.41
C GLY A 82 -7.20 -12.13 -13.49
N PHE A 83 -6.77 -11.98 -12.24
CA PHE A 83 -6.70 -13.05 -11.24
C PHE A 83 -7.92 -13.08 -10.31
N TYR A 84 -8.52 -11.91 -10.05
CA TYR A 84 -9.58 -11.71 -9.08
C TYR A 84 -10.88 -11.21 -9.74
N HIS A 85 -11.26 -11.86 -10.84
CA HIS A 85 -12.43 -11.50 -11.63
C HIS A 85 -13.77 -11.83 -10.94
N ASP A 86 -13.74 -12.66 -9.90
CA ASP A 86 -14.87 -13.07 -9.07
C ASP A 86 -15.54 -11.91 -8.31
N SER A 87 -14.80 -10.84 -8.02
CA SER A 87 -15.29 -9.72 -7.18
C SER A 87 -15.37 -8.37 -7.92
N LEU A 88 -15.57 -8.34 -9.25
CA LEU A 88 -15.50 -7.08 -10.02
C LEU A 88 -16.83 -6.35 -10.25
N HIS A 89 -17.96 -6.91 -9.81
CA HIS A 89 -19.26 -6.27 -9.95
C HIS A 89 -19.40 -5.07 -9.00
N ILE A 90 -19.07 -3.88 -9.48
CA ILE A 90 -19.02 -2.65 -8.67
C ILE A 90 -20.33 -2.25 -8.01
N GLN A 91 -21.48 -2.69 -8.54
CA GLN A 91 -22.79 -2.43 -7.94
C GLN A 91 -23.06 -3.31 -6.72
N ASN A 92 -22.36 -4.44 -6.58
CA ASN A 92 -22.45 -5.31 -5.41
C ASN A 92 -21.53 -4.80 -4.29
N GLU A 93 -22.11 -4.54 -3.12
CA GLU A 93 -21.40 -4.04 -1.94
C GLU A 93 -20.35 -5.02 -1.41
N GLU A 94 -20.66 -6.31 -1.37
CA GLU A 94 -19.75 -7.35 -0.91
C GLU A 94 -18.52 -7.42 -1.82
N HIS A 95 -18.73 -7.27 -3.13
CA HIS A 95 -17.64 -7.26 -4.12
C HIS A 95 -16.74 -6.03 -3.94
N ARG A 96 -17.33 -4.86 -3.67
CA ARG A 96 -16.55 -3.63 -3.37
C ARG A 96 -15.69 -3.83 -2.12
N MET A 97 -16.26 -4.35 -1.04
CA MET A 97 -15.55 -4.58 0.21
C MET A 97 -14.45 -5.65 0.05
N ALA A 98 -14.75 -6.76 -0.63
CA ALA A 98 -13.76 -7.80 -0.92
C ALA A 98 -12.58 -7.26 -1.74
N CYS A 99 -12.84 -6.39 -2.72
CA CYS A 99 -11.77 -5.72 -3.47
C CYS A 99 -10.94 -4.78 -2.58
N ALA A 100 -11.58 -3.98 -1.73
CA ALA A 100 -10.87 -3.08 -0.81
C ALA A 100 -9.96 -3.85 0.14
N VAL A 101 -10.47 -4.92 0.77
CA VAL A 101 -9.72 -5.84 1.62
C VAL A 101 -8.54 -6.45 0.87
N ARG A 102 -8.77 -6.99 -0.34
CA ARG A 102 -7.70 -7.59 -1.17
C ARG A 102 -6.63 -6.56 -1.54
N LEU A 103 -7.02 -5.33 -1.86
CA LEU A 103 -6.07 -4.26 -2.19
C LEU A 103 -5.21 -3.90 -0.98
N ILE A 104 -5.81 -3.66 0.19
CA ILE A 104 -5.07 -3.35 1.43
C ILE A 104 -4.14 -4.51 1.80
N ALA A 105 -4.65 -5.74 1.79
CA ALA A 105 -3.87 -6.91 2.19
C ALA A 105 -2.71 -7.23 1.23
N LYS A 106 -2.92 -7.09 -0.09
CA LYS A 106 -1.92 -7.50 -1.09
C LYS A 106 -0.94 -6.41 -1.46
N MET A 107 -1.26 -5.13 -1.25
CA MET A 107 -0.37 -4.02 -1.63
C MET A 107 1.04 -4.15 -1.03
N PRO A 108 1.22 -4.46 0.28
CA PRO A 108 2.54 -4.66 0.85
C PRO A 108 3.33 -5.79 0.17
N THR A 109 2.66 -6.91 -0.11
CA THR A 109 3.27 -8.05 -0.80
C THR A 109 3.74 -7.66 -2.21
N LEU A 110 2.89 -6.95 -2.97
CA LEU A 110 3.23 -6.51 -4.33
C LEU A 110 4.38 -5.50 -4.33
N VAL A 111 4.39 -4.54 -3.40
CA VAL A 111 5.47 -3.55 -3.27
C VAL A 111 6.78 -4.23 -2.89
N ALA A 112 6.75 -5.15 -1.92
CA ALA A 112 7.94 -5.90 -1.53
C ALA A 112 8.50 -6.77 -2.65
N MET A 113 7.62 -7.40 -3.44
CA MET A 113 8.03 -8.12 -4.65
C MET A 113 8.67 -7.19 -5.69
N CYS A 114 8.17 -5.95 -5.88
CA CYS A 114 8.80 -4.97 -6.77
C CYS A 114 10.24 -4.68 -6.33
N TYR A 115 10.46 -4.44 -5.03
CA TYR A 115 11.79 -4.18 -4.49
C TYR A 115 12.73 -5.38 -4.61
N LYS A 116 12.30 -6.58 -4.17
CA LYS A 116 13.09 -7.80 -4.31
C LYS A 116 13.45 -8.10 -5.76
N TYR A 117 12.52 -7.85 -6.69
CA TYR A 117 12.75 -8.02 -8.11
C TYR A 117 13.83 -7.09 -8.64
N SER A 118 13.83 -5.81 -8.26
CA SER A 118 14.81 -4.83 -8.75
C SER A 118 16.23 -5.12 -8.26
N ILE A 119 16.38 -5.67 -7.05
CA ILE A 119 17.70 -6.00 -6.47
C ILE A 119 18.15 -7.46 -6.71
N GLY A 120 17.38 -8.25 -7.47
CA GLY A 120 17.75 -9.63 -7.81
C GLY A 120 17.59 -10.66 -6.68
N GLN A 121 16.86 -10.34 -5.62
CA GLN A 121 16.63 -11.24 -4.48
C GLN A 121 15.34 -12.07 -4.62
N PRO A 122 15.23 -13.22 -3.92
CA PRO A 122 13.99 -14.00 -3.92
C PRO A 122 12.85 -13.25 -3.23
N PHE A 123 11.62 -13.54 -3.66
CA PHE A 123 10.42 -13.05 -2.97
C PHE A 123 10.28 -13.71 -1.61
N ILE A 124 9.86 -12.91 -0.63
CA ILE A 124 9.65 -13.34 0.75
C ILE A 124 8.15 -13.38 0.99
N TYR A 125 7.62 -14.55 1.36
CA TYR A 125 6.19 -14.70 1.64
C TYR A 125 5.74 -13.94 2.90
N PRO A 126 4.47 -13.50 2.96
CA PRO A 126 3.86 -12.96 4.18
C PRO A 126 3.95 -13.94 5.37
N LYS A 127 4.02 -13.39 6.58
CA LYS A 127 3.97 -14.11 7.86
C LYS A 127 2.81 -13.55 8.70
N ASN A 128 1.86 -14.42 9.09
CA ASN A 128 0.62 -14.03 9.77
C ASN A 128 0.80 -13.69 11.26
N ASP A 129 1.92 -14.08 11.85
CA ASP A 129 2.29 -13.77 13.25
C ASP A 129 2.90 -12.37 13.41
N LEU A 130 3.14 -11.66 12.31
CA LEU A 130 3.64 -10.29 12.29
C LEU A 130 2.52 -9.29 12.05
N SER A 131 2.63 -8.10 12.66
CA SER A 131 1.74 -6.98 12.34
C SER A 131 1.90 -6.55 10.87
N TYR A 132 0.91 -5.82 10.33
CA TYR A 132 0.91 -5.35 8.95
C TYR A 132 2.25 -4.73 8.52
N THR A 133 2.75 -3.78 9.32
CA THR A 133 3.99 -3.06 9.05
C THR A 133 5.24 -3.92 9.28
N ALA A 134 5.26 -4.75 10.33
CA ALA A 134 6.37 -5.67 10.59
C ALA A 134 6.51 -6.72 9.48
N ASN A 135 5.39 -7.25 8.99
CA ASN A 135 5.34 -8.18 7.88
C ASN A 135 5.88 -7.52 6.60
N PHE A 136 5.47 -6.28 6.30
CA PHE A 136 6.00 -5.53 5.16
C PHE A 136 7.52 -5.33 5.25
N MET A 137 8.04 -4.92 6.41
CA MET A 137 9.50 -4.78 6.62
C MET A 137 10.24 -6.09 6.38
N ARG A 138 9.72 -7.20 6.92
CA ARG A 138 10.31 -8.52 6.68
C ARG A 138 10.30 -8.88 5.19
N MET A 139 9.20 -8.62 4.48
CA MET A 139 9.13 -8.93 3.04
C MET A 139 10.09 -8.07 2.22
N MET A 140 10.33 -6.82 2.60
CA MET A 140 11.29 -5.93 1.95
C MET A 140 12.74 -6.37 2.20
N PHE A 141 13.12 -6.65 3.45
CA PHE A 141 14.53 -6.74 3.84
C PHE A 141 15.02 -8.13 4.22
N GLY A 142 14.13 -9.06 4.56
CA GLY A 142 14.51 -10.43 4.91
C GLY A 142 15.12 -11.19 3.74
N THR A 143 15.99 -12.16 4.03
CA THR A 143 16.54 -13.09 3.04
C THR A 143 16.41 -14.53 3.56
N PRO A 144 16.54 -15.55 2.70
CA PRO A 144 16.58 -16.94 3.16
C PRO A 144 17.86 -17.32 3.92
N CYS A 145 18.86 -16.44 3.94
CA CYS A 145 20.18 -16.74 4.49
C CYS A 145 20.23 -16.63 6.02
N GLU A 146 19.31 -15.88 6.63
CA GLU A 146 19.24 -15.67 8.08
C GLU A 146 17.82 -15.27 8.52
N GLU A 147 17.50 -15.45 9.80
CA GLU A 147 16.20 -15.00 10.32
C GLU A 147 16.19 -13.46 10.45
N TYR A 148 15.20 -12.84 9.81
CA TYR A 148 15.04 -11.39 9.88
C TYR A 148 14.46 -10.97 11.23
N THR A 149 15.24 -10.25 12.02
CA THR A 149 14.77 -9.69 13.30
C THR A 149 14.18 -8.30 13.07
N VAL A 150 12.88 -8.19 13.36
CA VAL A 150 12.14 -6.94 13.20
C VAL A 150 12.56 -5.93 14.27
N ASN A 151 12.96 -4.72 13.87
CA ASN A 151 13.24 -3.63 14.81
C ASN A 151 11.94 -2.87 15.16
N PRO A 152 11.49 -2.89 16.43
CA PRO A 152 10.21 -2.27 16.81
C PRO A 152 10.19 -0.75 16.60
N VAL A 153 11.35 -0.07 16.68
CA VAL A 153 11.46 1.38 16.42
C VAL A 153 11.19 1.67 14.95
N LEU A 154 11.80 0.90 14.04
CA LEU A 154 11.60 1.07 12.61
C LEU A 154 10.18 0.70 12.18
N VAL A 155 9.60 -0.35 12.78
CA VAL A 155 8.18 -0.70 12.55
C VAL A 155 7.28 0.45 12.96
N ARG A 156 7.47 1.02 14.15
CA ARG A 156 6.62 2.13 14.61
C ARG A 156 6.80 3.38 13.74
N ALA A 157 8.02 3.65 13.28
CA ALA A 157 8.28 4.75 12.36
C ALA A 157 7.56 4.56 11.02
N LEU A 158 7.66 3.37 10.43
CA LEU A 158 7.03 3.06 9.14
C LEU A 158 5.49 3.02 9.24
N ASP A 159 4.97 2.51 10.35
CA ASP A 159 3.53 2.47 10.63
C ASP A 159 2.95 3.89 10.68
N ARG A 160 3.67 4.83 11.31
CA ARG A 160 3.34 6.25 11.29
C ARG A 160 3.43 6.87 9.90
N ILE A 161 4.45 6.51 9.11
CA ILE A 161 4.55 6.97 7.72
C ILE A 161 3.30 6.55 6.94
N PHE A 162 2.84 5.31 7.11
CA PHE A 162 1.61 4.84 6.47
C PHE A 162 0.38 5.60 6.94
N ILE A 163 0.22 5.84 8.25
CA ILE A 163 -0.90 6.63 8.78
C ILE A 163 -0.90 8.04 8.19
N LEU A 164 0.25 8.70 8.15
CA LEU A 164 0.40 10.07 7.64
C LEU A 164 0.14 10.18 6.13
N HIS A 165 0.22 9.08 5.39
CA HIS A 165 -0.02 9.02 3.94
C HIS A 165 -1.31 8.24 3.59
N ALA A 166 -2.14 7.91 4.57
CA ALA A 166 -3.30 7.05 4.36
C ALA A 166 -4.36 7.71 3.46
N ASP A 167 -4.58 9.00 3.64
CA ASP A 167 -5.43 9.82 2.76
C ASP A 167 -4.98 11.29 2.76
N HIS A 168 -5.27 12.00 1.68
CA HIS A 168 -5.01 13.44 1.60
C HIS A 168 -6.07 14.13 0.72
N GLU A 169 -7.33 13.83 1.02
CA GLU A 169 -8.52 14.46 0.44
C GLU A 169 -8.56 14.38 -1.11
N GLN A 170 -8.96 15.46 -1.80
CA GLN A 170 -9.13 15.50 -3.25
C GLN A 170 -7.83 15.86 -3.99
N ASN A 171 -6.73 15.17 -3.67
CA ASN A 171 -5.49 15.30 -4.43
C ASN A 171 -5.62 14.70 -5.85
N ALA A 172 -4.58 14.89 -6.68
CA ALA A 172 -4.57 14.47 -8.08
C ALA A 172 -4.85 12.96 -8.23
N SER A 173 -4.14 12.10 -7.48
CA SER A 173 -4.34 10.65 -7.57
C SER A 173 -5.73 10.21 -7.09
N THR A 174 -6.24 10.79 -6.01
CA THR A 174 -7.62 10.51 -5.55
C THR A 174 -8.65 10.91 -6.61
N SER A 175 -8.47 12.08 -7.24
CA SER A 175 -9.34 12.55 -8.31
C SER A 175 -9.30 11.63 -9.53
N THR A 176 -8.13 11.14 -9.92
CA THR A 176 -7.97 10.13 -10.98
C THR A 176 -8.71 8.84 -10.65
N VAL A 177 -8.57 8.32 -9.42
CA VAL A 177 -9.30 7.12 -8.98
C VAL A 177 -10.81 7.33 -9.08
N ARG A 178 -11.31 8.48 -8.61
CA ARG A 178 -12.75 8.81 -8.67
C ARG A 178 -13.26 8.91 -10.11
N MET A 179 -12.50 9.57 -10.98
CA MET A 179 -12.86 9.75 -12.39
C MET A 179 -12.84 8.42 -13.17
N ALA A 180 -11.82 7.59 -12.96
CA ALA A 180 -11.77 6.26 -13.57
C ALA A 180 -12.90 5.36 -13.03
N GLY A 181 -13.18 5.43 -11.71
CA GLY A 181 -14.27 4.68 -11.08
C GLY A 181 -15.66 5.07 -11.60
N SER A 182 -15.89 6.34 -11.95
CA SER A 182 -17.22 6.78 -12.42
C SER A 182 -17.63 6.19 -13.76
N SER A 183 -16.68 5.67 -14.56
CA SER A 183 -17.00 4.95 -15.79
C SER A 183 -17.40 3.49 -15.57
N GLY A 184 -17.38 3.02 -14.31
CA GLY A 184 -17.60 1.63 -13.95
C GLY A 184 -16.36 0.73 -14.06
N ALA A 185 -15.16 1.32 -14.14
CA ALA A 185 -13.92 0.54 -14.17
C ALA A 185 -13.73 -0.26 -12.88
N ASN A 186 -13.09 -1.42 -13.00
CA ASN A 186 -12.90 -2.32 -11.88
C ASN A 186 -11.95 -1.74 -10.81
N PRO A 187 -12.11 -2.09 -9.52
CA PRO A 187 -11.33 -1.51 -8.41
C PRO A 187 -9.81 -1.60 -8.56
N PHE A 188 -9.28 -2.68 -9.13
CA PHE A 188 -7.83 -2.85 -9.32
C PHE A 188 -7.29 -1.91 -10.39
N ALA A 189 -8.00 -1.75 -11.51
CA ALA A 189 -7.63 -0.84 -12.58
C ALA A 189 -7.69 0.62 -12.13
N VAL A 190 -8.70 1.02 -11.35
CA VAL A 190 -8.78 2.41 -10.86
C VAL A 190 -7.68 2.73 -9.87
N VAL A 191 -7.31 1.80 -8.98
CA VAL A 191 -6.15 1.98 -8.08
C VAL A 191 -4.86 2.05 -8.88
N SER A 192 -4.69 1.23 -9.92
CA SER A 192 -3.55 1.35 -10.83
C SER A 192 -3.47 2.73 -11.49
N ALA A 193 -4.59 3.32 -11.89
CA ALA A 193 -4.61 4.68 -12.43
C ALA A 193 -4.20 5.72 -11.38
N GLY A 194 -4.62 5.53 -10.12
CA GLY A 194 -4.17 6.32 -8.97
C GLY A 194 -2.66 6.23 -8.75
N ILE A 195 -2.08 5.02 -8.81
CA ILE A 195 -0.63 4.79 -8.70
C ILE A 195 0.13 5.49 -9.84
N ALA A 196 -0.37 5.37 -11.08
CA ALA A 196 0.23 6.04 -12.22
C ALA A 196 0.22 7.57 -12.07
N CYS A 197 -0.88 8.14 -11.57
CA CYS A 197 -0.97 9.56 -11.27
C CYS A 197 -0.01 9.96 -10.12
N LEU A 198 0.07 9.14 -9.07
CA LEU A 198 0.96 9.35 -7.93
C LEU A 198 2.43 9.33 -8.32
N TRP A 199 2.81 8.53 -9.31
CA TRP A 199 4.20 8.45 -9.78
C TRP A 199 4.71 9.75 -10.44
N GLY A 200 3.82 10.67 -10.84
CA GLY A 200 4.22 11.95 -11.41
C GLY A 200 5.15 12.74 -10.47
N PRO A 201 6.21 13.40 -10.99
CA PRO A 201 7.19 14.11 -10.17
C PRO A 201 6.60 15.30 -9.38
N ALA A 202 5.49 15.87 -9.86
CA ALA A 202 4.76 16.93 -9.18
C ALA A 202 3.75 16.43 -8.12
N HIS A 203 3.70 15.12 -7.86
CA HIS A 203 2.83 14.50 -6.87
C HIS A 203 3.64 13.58 -5.94
N GLY A 204 3.44 12.26 -5.98
CA GLY A 204 4.18 11.32 -5.11
C GLY A 204 5.65 11.15 -5.50
N GLY A 205 6.02 11.44 -6.74
CA GLY A 205 7.43 11.47 -7.18
C GLY A 205 8.24 12.62 -6.59
N ALA A 206 7.59 13.59 -5.91
CA ALA A 206 8.27 14.73 -5.30
C ALA A 206 9.26 14.31 -4.20
N ASN A 207 8.95 13.25 -3.45
CA ASN A 207 9.84 12.74 -2.40
C ASN A 207 11.15 12.22 -2.99
N GLU A 208 11.06 11.47 -4.10
CA GLU A 208 12.24 10.98 -4.83
C GLU A 208 13.04 12.14 -5.42
N ALA A 209 12.36 13.13 -6.02
CA ALA A 209 13.02 14.32 -6.56
C ALA A 209 13.73 15.15 -5.48
N CYS A 210 13.12 15.27 -4.29
CA CYS A 210 13.72 15.95 -3.15
C CYS A 210 14.99 15.23 -2.66
N LEU A 211 14.95 13.89 -2.54
CA LEU A 211 16.12 13.10 -2.15
C LEU A 211 17.25 13.22 -3.18
N LYS A 212 16.94 13.16 -4.48
CA LYS A 212 17.94 13.37 -5.54
C LYS A 212 18.59 14.75 -5.46
N MET A 213 17.79 15.80 -5.24
CA MET A 213 18.31 17.15 -5.07
C MET A 213 19.25 17.23 -3.85
N LEU A 214 18.90 16.61 -2.72
CA LEU A 214 19.76 16.59 -1.54
C LEU A 214 21.06 15.79 -1.79
N GLU A 215 20.98 14.65 -2.46
CA GLU A 215 22.15 13.84 -2.85
C GLU A 215 23.06 14.59 -3.84
N GLU A 216 22.49 15.38 -4.75
CA GLU A 216 23.23 16.22 -5.70
C GLU A 216 23.94 17.40 -5.02
N ILE A 217 23.31 18.01 -4.00
CA ILE A 217 23.92 19.09 -3.20
C ILE A 217 25.08 18.54 -2.37
N GLY A 218 24.96 17.31 -1.85
CA GLY A 218 25.98 16.67 -1.03
C GLY A 218 25.95 17.19 0.42
N ASP A 219 27.13 17.46 0.98
CA ASP A 219 27.29 17.98 2.33
C ASP A 219 27.39 19.52 2.35
N GLU A 220 27.17 20.12 3.51
CA GLU A 220 27.22 21.58 3.74
C GLU A 220 28.61 22.22 3.45
N SER A 221 29.62 21.40 3.14
CA SER A 221 31.04 21.76 2.99
C SER A 221 31.39 22.45 1.67
#